data_AF-A0A497D2H8-F1
#
_entry.id   AF-A0A497D2H8-F1
#
_cell.length_a   1.000
_cell.length_b   1.000
_cell.length_c   1.000
_cell.angle_alpha   90.00
_cell.angle_beta   90.00
_cell.angle_gamma   90.00
#
_symmetry.space_group_name_H-M   'P 1'
#
loop_
_entity.id
_entity.type
_entity.pdbx_description
1 polymer ?
#
loop_
_entity_poly.entity_id
_entity_poly.type
_entity_poly.pdbx_seq_one_letter_code
_entity_poly.pdbx_strand_id
1 'polypeptide(L)'
;MSVSGIIKKEYLERKEQCIRKKYNFITNLIIHQTIRNMRKNYFLMIGMMAIILTFSLSVNTAYAQLYINEFMASNDAAFPGPAGDYPDWIEIYNAGSEDVMLGGYYMYDTLDVSQAYQIPSTYPDSVTVPAGGYILFYANKDEDLSVLNLNFKLSGSGEQIGLWDPDQIAVDGLTYDEQTTDVSYGRYPNGTGDWAFMTNYTPGAANTNPTPPPPELYINEFMASNDAAFPGPAGDYPDWIEIYNAGSEDVMLGGYYMYDTLDVTQAYQIPDTYPDSVTVPAGGYILFYANKDEDLSVLNLNFKLSSGGEQIGLWNPDQELLDGITYESQITDTSYGRYTDGTDNWYYMSDYTPGASNTNPNPGPGDVELYINEFMASNDAALPGPQDDYPDWIEIY
;
A
#
# COMPACT_ATOMS: atom_id res chain seq x y z
N MET A 1 -25.37 -119.87 -6.53
CA MET A 1 -24.49 -118.76 -6.96
C MET A 1 -23.08 -119.30 -7.10
N SER A 2 -22.38 -119.10 -8.23
CA SER A 2 -21.02 -119.60 -8.41
C SER A 2 -20.00 -118.74 -7.65
N VAL A 3 -18.92 -119.34 -7.15
CA VAL A 3 -17.82 -118.67 -6.42
C VAL A 3 -17.25 -117.47 -7.22
N SER A 4 -17.25 -117.57 -8.55
CA SER A 4 -16.83 -116.49 -9.47
C SER A 4 -17.70 -115.23 -9.38
N GLY A 5 -19.01 -115.37 -9.14
CA GLY A 5 -19.93 -114.23 -9.00
C GLY A 5 -19.72 -113.42 -7.73
N ILE A 6 -19.33 -114.09 -6.64
CA ILE A 6 -19.08 -113.44 -5.33
C ILE A 6 -17.78 -112.62 -5.38
N ILE A 7 -16.71 -113.18 -5.96
CA ILE A 7 -15.41 -112.49 -6.10
C ILE A 7 -15.55 -111.23 -6.98
N LYS A 8 -16.33 -111.29 -8.06
CA LYS A 8 -16.56 -110.14 -8.94
C LYS A 8 -17.34 -109.03 -8.22
N LYS A 9 -18.32 -109.38 -7.39
CA LYS A 9 -19.10 -108.43 -6.60
C LYS A 9 -18.23 -107.73 -5.55
N GLU A 10 -17.42 -108.49 -4.82
CA GLU A 10 -16.53 -107.93 -3.79
C GLU A 10 -15.43 -107.03 -4.41
N TYR A 11 -14.92 -107.40 -5.59
CA TYR A 11 -13.98 -106.56 -6.34
C TYR A 11 -14.62 -105.23 -6.77
N LEU A 12 -15.85 -105.26 -7.27
CA LEU A 12 -16.58 -104.05 -7.68
C LEU A 12 -16.90 -103.16 -6.48
N GLU A 13 -17.33 -103.72 -5.35
CA GLU A 13 -17.59 -102.98 -4.12
C GLU A 13 -16.32 -102.29 -3.58
N ARG A 14 -15.17 -102.99 -3.57
CA ARG A 14 -13.88 -102.39 -3.18
C ARG A 14 -13.44 -101.30 -4.15
N LYS A 15 -13.68 -101.47 -5.46
CA LYS A 15 -13.37 -100.47 -6.48
C LYS A 15 -14.22 -99.21 -6.31
N GLU A 16 -15.53 -99.35 -6.08
CA GLU A 16 -16.42 -98.23 -5.79
C GLU A 16 -16.02 -97.51 -4.50
N GLN A 17 -15.67 -98.25 -3.45
CA GLN A 17 -15.21 -97.66 -2.19
C GLN A 17 -13.90 -96.86 -2.38
N CYS A 18 -12.99 -97.34 -3.23
CA CYS A 18 -11.77 -96.63 -3.58
C CYS A 18 -12.05 -95.34 -4.38
N ILE A 19 -12.94 -95.41 -5.37
CA ILE A 19 -13.37 -94.26 -6.17
C ILE A 19 -14.05 -93.21 -5.27
N ARG A 20 -14.92 -93.63 -4.37
CA ARG A 20 -15.63 -92.72 -3.44
C ARG A 20 -14.69 -92.03 -2.46
N LYS A 21 -13.68 -92.73 -1.94
CA LYS A 21 -12.63 -92.12 -1.10
C LYS A 21 -11.82 -91.09 -1.88
N LYS A 22 -11.43 -91.41 -3.12
CA LYS A 22 -10.66 -90.49 -3.98
C LYS A 22 -11.48 -89.26 -4.36
N TYR A 23 -12.76 -89.43 -4.67
CA TYR A 23 -13.68 -88.33 -4.95
C TYR A 23 -13.80 -87.41 -3.73
N ASN A 24 -14.12 -87.96 -2.54
CA ASN A 24 -14.24 -87.17 -1.32
C ASN A 24 -12.95 -86.43 -0.95
N PHE A 25 -11.78 -87.04 -1.17
CA PHE A 25 -10.50 -86.38 -0.93
C PHE A 25 -10.28 -85.19 -1.87
N ILE A 26 -10.54 -85.35 -3.17
CA ILE A 26 -10.42 -84.28 -4.16
C ILE A 26 -11.42 -83.16 -3.86
N THR A 27 -12.68 -83.49 -3.55
CA THR A 27 -13.71 -82.50 -3.22
C THR A 27 -13.34 -81.69 -1.99
N ASN A 28 -12.85 -82.34 -0.92
CA ASN A 28 -12.38 -81.63 0.28
C ASN A 28 -11.17 -80.74 0.00
N LEU A 29 -10.23 -81.18 -0.86
CA LEU A 29 -9.07 -80.39 -1.24
C LEU A 29 -9.47 -79.12 -2.01
N ILE A 30 -10.41 -79.24 -2.94
CA ILE A 30 -10.95 -78.10 -3.70
C ILE A 30 -11.67 -77.14 -2.77
N ILE A 31 -12.57 -77.62 -1.90
CA ILE A 31 -13.27 -76.78 -0.92
C ILE A 31 -12.27 -76.03 -0.04
N HIS A 32 -11.22 -76.69 0.43
CA HIS A 32 -10.23 -76.05 1.30
C HIS A 32 -9.42 -74.98 0.56
N GLN A 33 -9.03 -75.22 -0.70
CA GLN A 33 -8.39 -74.22 -1.56
C GLN A 33 -9.31 -73.02 -1.83
N THR A 34 -10.59 -73.26 -2.12
CA THR A 34 -11.57 -72.20 -2.36
C THR A 34 -11.77 -71.33 -1.12
N ILE A 35 -11.93 -71.93 0.06
CA ILE A 35 -12.08 -71.18 1.33
C ILE A 35 -10.82 -70.36 1.63
N ARG A 36 -9.63 -70.92 1.40
CA ARG A 36 -8.36 -70.21 1.58
C ARG A 36 -8.24 -68.99 0.65
N ASN A 37 -8.64 -69.13 -0.61
CA ASN A 37 -8.64 -68.03 -1.58
C ASN A 37 -9.69 -66.95 -1.21
N MET A 38 -10.88 -67.35 -0.77
CA MET A 38 -11.90 -66.39 -0.31
C MET A 38 -11.44 -65.60 0.92
N ARG A 39 -10.80 -66.24 1.90
CA ARG A 39 -10.23 -65.54 3.06
C ARG A 39 -9.15 -64.55 2.65
N LYS A 40 -8.24 -64.94 1.74
CA LYS A 40 -7.19 -64.05 1.25
C LYS A 40 -7.77 -62.81 0.54
N ASN A 41 -8.81 -63.00 -0.28
CA ASN A 41 -9.48 -61.89 -0.97
C ASN A 41 -10.28 -61.01 0.00
N TYR A 42 -10.91 -61.58 1.02
CA TYR A 42 -11.60 -60.83 2.07
C TYR A 42 -10.65 -59.94 2.89
N PHE A 43 -9.47 -60.46 3.27
CA PHE A 43 -8.44 -59.66 3.94
C PHE A 43 -7.85 -58.57 3.03
N LEU A 44 -7.67 -58.85 1.73
CA LEU A 44 -7.26 -57.84 0.73
C LEU A 44 -8.31 -56.72 0.58
N MET A 45 -9.60 -57.09 0.57
CA MET A 45 -10.70 -56.13 0.42
C MET A 45 -10.86 -55.22 1.64
N ILE A 46 -10.73 -55.78 2.87
CA ILE A 46 -10.72 -54.97 4.11
C ILE A 46 -9.50 -54.05 4.15
N GLY A 47 -8.32 -54.53 3.75
CA GLY A 47 -7.12 -53.70 3.66
C GLY A 47 -7.26 -52.53 2.70
N MET A 48 -7.84 -52.75 1.52
CA MET A 48 -8.13 -51.67 0.56
C MET A 48 -9.18 -50.67 1.09
N MET A 49 -10.24 -51.14 1.76
CA MET A 49 -11.22 -50.24 2.38
C MET A 49 -10.63 -49.39 3.51
N ALA A 50 -9.74 -49.95 4.33
CA ALA A 50 -9.05 -49.20 5.38
C ALA A 50 -8.10 -48.13 4.81
N ILE A 51 -7.39 -48.42 3.72
CA ILE A 51 -6.50 -47.47 3.04
C ILE A 51 -7.28 -46.31 2.40
N ILE A 52 -8.46 -46.59 1.82
CA ILE A 52 -9.36 -45.56 1.26
C ILE A 52 -9.94 -44.67 2.39
N LEU A 53 -10.21 -45.24 3.57
CA LEU A 53 -10.71 -44.49 4.73
C LEU A 53 -9.65 -43.56 5.36
N THR A 54 -8.37 -43.92 5.27
CA THR A 54 -7.25 -43.11 5.80
C THR A 54 -6.76 -42.03 4.83
N PHE A 55 -7.16 -42.06 3.55
CA PHE A 55 -6.69 -41.12 2.53
C PHE A 55 -7.65 -39.93 2.30
N SER A 56 -8.67 -39.75 3.15
CA SER A 56 -9.69 -38.69 3.00
C SER A 56 -9.77 -37.73 4.18
N LEU A 57 -8.65 -37.50 4.89
CA LEU A 57 -8.49 -36.31 5.72
C LEU A 57 -7.78 -35.26 4.86
N SER A 58 -8.54 -34.67 3.94
CA SER A 58 -8.20 -33.36 3.41
C SER A 58 -8.26 -32.41 4.59
N VAL A 59 -7.10 -32.02 5.12
CA VAL A 59 -7.00 -30.78 5.85
C VAL A 59 -7.34 -29.68 4.84
N ASN A 60 -8.61 -29.30 4.78
CA ASN A 60 -8.97 -28.01 4.22
C ASN A 60 -8.32 -26.99 5.13
N THR A 61 -7.17 -26.46 4.71
CA THR A 61 -6.76 -25.15 5.18
C THR A 61 -7.89 -24.23 4.75
N ALA A 62 -8.79 -23.91 5.68
CA ALA A 62 -9.78 -22.87 5.47
C ALA A 62 -8.97 -21.58 5.30
N TYR A 63 -8.81 -21.13 4.07
CA TYR A 63 -8.39 -19.76 3.82
C TYR A 63 -9.44 -18.86 4.48
N ALA A 64 -9.01 -17.72 5.03
CA ALA A 64 -9.94 -16.71 5.50
C ALA A 64 -10.92 -16.40 4.36
N GLN A 65 -12.21 -16.59 4.61
CA GLN A 65 -13.24 -16.37 3.61
C GLN A 65 -13.48 -14.88 3.38
N LEU A 66 -13.22 -14.07 4.39
CA LEU A 66 -13.46 -12.64 4.42
C LEU A 66 -12.14 -11.91 4.43
N TYR A 67 -12.04 -10.88 3.61
CA TYR A 67 -10.87 -10.03 3.48
C TYR A 67 -11.27 -8.58 3.63
N ILE A 68 -10.46 -7.80 4.32
CA ILE A 68 -10.50 -6.34 4.19
C ILE A 68 -9.98 -6.05 2.78
N ASN A 69 -10.82 -5.44 1.93
CA ASN A 69 -10.58 -5.38 0.49
C ASN A 69 -10.21 -3.99 0.00
N GLU A 70 -10.87 -2.97 0.52
CA GLU A 70 -10.69 -1.57 0.13
C GLU A 70 -11.15 -0.71 1.32
N PHE A 71 -10.50 0.44 1.56
CA PHE A 71 -10.98 1.42 2.53
C PHE A 71 -10.60 2.84 2.09
N MET A 72 -11.24 3.83 2.70
CA MET A 72 -10.88 5.24 2.56
C MET A 72 -10.92 5.89 3.94
N ALA A 73 -9.77 6.39 4.40
CA ALA A 73 -9.60 7.00 5.73
C ALA A 73 -9.60 8.54 5.71
N SER A 74 -9.78 9.13 4.52
CA SER A 74 -9.96 10.57 4.32
C SER A 74 -10.89 10.78 3.13
N ASN A 75 -12.16 11.02 3.41
CA ASN A 75 -13.23 11.17 2.41
C ASN A 75 -13.87 12.55 2.58
N ASP A 76 -13.53 13.49 1.69
CA ASP A 76 -14.07 14.86 1.73
C ASP A 76 -15.17 15.05 0.69
N ALA A 77 -15.05 14.41 -0.47
CA ALA A 77 -15.97 14.55 -1.59
C ALA A 77 -16.14 13.31 -2.47
N ALA A 78 -15.34 12.25 -2.26
CA ALA A 78 -15.31 11.09 -3.15
C ALA A 78 -16.60 10.25 -3.10
N PHE A 79 -16.95 9.69 -1.94
CA PHE A 79 -18.06 8.75 -1.83
C PHE A 79 -19.05 9.16 -0.74
N PRO A 80 -20.26 9.65 -1.09
CA PRO A 80 -21.22 10.08 -0.09
C PRO A 80 -21.82 8.90 0.67
N GLY A 81 -21.86 9.02 1.99
CA GLY A 81 -22.53 8.11 2.89
C GLY A 81 -24.06 8.22 2.85
N PRO A 82 -24.78 7.36 3.60
CA PRO A 82 -26.25 7.30 3.57
C PRO A 82 -26.96 8.58 3.99
N ALA A 83 -26.33 9.45 4.79
CA ALA A 83 -26.89 10.74 5.18
C ALA A 83 -26.50 11.89 4.23
N GLY A 84 -25.73 11.60 3.17
CA GLY A 84 -25.15 12.61 2.27
C GLY A 84 -23.91 13.29 2.85
N ASP A 85 -23.39 12.77 3.96
CA ASP A 85 -22.08 13.03 4.53
C ASP A 85 -20.97 12.29 3.75
N TYR A 86 -19.70 12.45 4.14
CA TYR A 86 -18.55 11.75 3.55
C TYR A 86 -17.79 11.00 4.65
N PRO A 87 -18.34 9.88 5.16
CA PRO A 87 -17.68 9.11 6.20
C PRO A 87 -16.53 8.29 5.61
N ASP A 88 -15.55 7.98 6.46
CA ASP A 88 -14.59 6.92 6.18
C ASP A 88 -15.34 5.60 6.00
N TRP A 89 -14.80 4.68 5.22
CA TRP A 89 -15.44 3.40 4.97
C TRP A 89 -14.43 2.27 4.81
N ILE A 90 -14.87 1.07 5.15
CA ILE A 90 -14.12 -0.18 5.06
C ILE A 90 -14.98 -1.18 4.31
N GLU A 91 -14.43 -1.78 3.27
CA GLU A 91 -15.08 -2.82 2.48
C GLU A 91 -14.55 -4.21 2.84
N ILE A 92 -15.47 -5.14 3.06
CA ILE A 92 -15.17 -6.56 3.25
C ILE A 92 -15.58 -7.34 2.00
N TYR A 93 -14.65 -8.12 1.46
CA TYR A 93 -14.86 -9.06 0.35
C TYR A 93 -15.02 -10.49 0.86
N ASN A 94 -16.06 -11.19 0.41
CA ASN A 94 -16.26 -12.62 0.65
C ASN A 94 -15.75 -13.44 -0.54
N ALA A 95 -14.54 -14.00 -0.43
CA ALA A 95 -13.95 -14.85 -1.46
C ALA A 95 -14.53 -16.29 -1.49
N GLY A 96 -15.43 -16.61 -0.55
CA GLY A 96 -16.03 -17.93 -0.44
C GLY A 96 -17.17 -18.18 -1.41
N SER A 97 -17.70 -19.41 -1.33
CA SER A 97 -18.82 -19.88 -2.17
C SER A 97 -20.18 -19.83 -1.48
N GLU A 98 -20.22 -19.36 -0.24
CA GLU A 98 -21.44 -19.25 0.57
C GLU A 98 -21.55 -17.83 1.15
N ASP A 99 -22.78 -17.38 1.40
CA ASP A 99 -23.05 -16.10 2.05
C ASP A 99 -22.55 -16.12 3.50
N VAL A 100 -22.02 -14.99 3.98
CA VAL A 100 -21.51 -14.86 5.37
C VAL A 100 -22.22 -13.74 6.09
N MET A 101 -22.81 -14.04 7.24
CA MET A 101 -23.44 -13.07 8.12
C MET A 101 -22.40 -12.52 9.11
N LEU A 102 -22.10 -11.23 9.03
CA LEU A 102 -21.07 -10.55 9.83
C LEU A 102 -21.58 -10.05 11.18
N GLY A 103 -22.88 -10.12 11.46
CA GLY A 103 -23.42 -9.82 12.78
C GLY A 103 -22.79 -10.71 13.85
N GLY A 104 -22.18 -10.09 14.86
CA GLY A 104 -21.42 -10.75 15.92
C GLY A 104 -19.91 -10.78 15.69
N TYR A 105 -19.43 -10.50 14.48
CA TYR A 105 -18.00 -10.24 14.21
C TYR A 105 -17.57 -8.93 14.86
N TYR A 106 -16.26 -8.71 14.93
CA TYR A 106 -15.67 -7.51 15.51
C TYR A 106 -14.80 -6.77 14.49
N MET A 107 -14.83 -5.44 14.52
CA MET A 107 -13.96 -4.55 13.72
C MET A 107 -13.42 -3.40 14.56
N TYR A 108 -12.19 -2.95 14.27
CA TYR A 108 -11.59 -1.79 14.93
C TYR A 108 -10.41 -1.19 14.17
N ASP A 109 -9.95 -0.02 14.62
CA ASP A 109 -8.83 0.78 14.10
C ASP A 109 -7.46 0.44 14.76
N THR A 110 -7.41 -0.64 15.53
CA THR A 110 -6.18 -1.23 16.07
C THR A 110 -6.19 -2.74 15.86
N LEU A 111 -5.08 -3.44 16.07
CA LEU A 111 -5.03 -4.92 16.06
C LEU A 111 -5.32 -5.55 17.43
N ASP A 112 -6.04 -4.85 18.32
CA ASP A 112 -6.44 -5.33 19.64
C ASP A 112 -7.96 -5.55 19.73
N VAL A 113 -8.37 -6.82 19.63
CA VAL A 113 -9.79 -7.23 19.69
C VAL A 113 -10.49 -6.83 21.00
N SER A 114 -9.76 -6.57 22.09
CA SER A 114 -10.37 -6.17 23.37
C SER A 114 -11.02 -4.79 23.33
N GLN A 115 -10.69 -3.98 22.32
CA GLN A 115 -11.26 -2.65 22.07
C GLN A 115 -12.31 -2.67 20.97
N ALA A 116 -12.47 -3.81 20.27
CA ALA A 116 -13.17 -3.84 19.01
C ALA A 116 -14.69 -3.67 19.14
N TYR A 117 -15.26 -3.07 18.10
CA TYR A 117 -16.69 -2.90 17.95
C TYR A 117 -17.33 -4.19 17.46
N GLN A 118 -18.34 -4.68 18.17
CA GLN A 118 -19.12 -5.82 17.70
C GLN A 118 -20.21 -5.37 16.73
N ILE A 119 -20.19 -5.90 15.51
CA ILE A 119 -21.19 -5.63 14.48
C ILE A 119 -22.56 -6.15 14.97
N PRO A 120 -23.61 -5.32 15.01
CA PRO A 120 -24.93 -5.74 15.47
C PRO A 120 -25.53 -6.85 14.60
N SER A 121 -26.09 -7.88 15.22
CA SER A 121 -26.82 -8.96 14.54
C SER A 121 -28.33 -8.72 14.44
N THR A 122 -28.79 -7.49 14.75
CA THR A 122 -30.21 -7.12 14.80
C THR A 122 -30.90 -7.14 13.44
N TYR A 123 -30.15 -6.92 12.35
CA TYR A 123 -30.64 -6.94 10.97
C TYR A 123 -29.73 -7.85 10.12
N PRO A 124 -29.87 -9.17 10.22
CA PRO A 124 -28.92 -10.13 9.63
C PRO A 124 -28.78 -9.98 8.12
N ASP A 125 -29.88 -9.71 7.40
CA ASP A 125 -29.85 -9.51 5.95
C ASP A 125 -29.02 -8.29 5.54
N SER A 126 -28.97 -7.25 6.38
CA SER A 126 -28.21 -6.03 6.12
C SER A 126 -26.71 -6.18 6.37
N VAL A 127 -26.29 -7.18 7.14
CA VAL A 127 -24.88 -7.47 7.48
C VAL A 127 -24.43 -8.80 6.88
N THR A 128 -25.13 -9.30 5.86
CA THR A 128 -24.75 -10.52 5.14
C THR A 128 -24.06 -10.15 3.85
N VAL A 129 -22.82 -10.62 3.67
CA VAL A 129 -22.07 -10.47 2.43
C VAL A 129 -22.27 -11.72 1.55
N PRO A 130 -22.80 -11.58 0.33
CA PRO A 130 -23.00 -12.72 -0.55
C PRO A 130 -21.70 -13.44 -0.92
N ALA A 131 -21.78 -14.69 -1.35
CA ALA A 131 -20.64 -15.40 -1.96
C ALA A 131 -20.05 -14.60 -3.15
N GLY A 132 -18.75 -14.32 -3.12
CA GLY A 132 -18.09 -13.46 -4.11
C GLY A 132 -18.50 -11.98 -4.07
N GLY A 133 -19.25 -11.58 -3.04
CA GLY A 133 -19.79 -10.24 -2.86
C GLY A 133 -18.95 -9.35 -1.95
N TYR A 134 -19.39 -8.10 -1.84
CA TYR A 134 -18.73 -7.02 -1.10
C TYR A 134 -19.75 -6.36 -0.17
N ILE A 135 -19.30 -5.86 0.96
CA ILE A 135 -20.12 -5.09 1.91
C ILE A 135 -19.32 -3.95 2.51
N LEU A 136 -19.93 -2.77 2.63
CA LEU A 136 -19.32 -1.60 3.23
C LEU A 136 -19.77 -1.42 4.68
N PHE A 137 -18.80 -1.07 5.52
CA PHE A 137 -19.03 -0.48 6.83
C PHE A 137 -18.53 0.96 6.84
N TYR A 138 -19.30 1.87 7.43
CA TYR A 138 -18.95 3.28 7.54
C TYR A 138 -18.30 3.52 8.90
N ALA A 139 -17.04 3.95 8.93
CA ALA A 139 -16.34 4.32 10.15
C ALA A 139 -16.74 5.75 10.54
N ASN A 140 -17.94 5.89 11.11
CA ASN A 140 -18.54 7.17 11.45
C ASN A 140 -18.98 7.22 12.92
N LYS A 141 -17.99 7.31 13.83
CA LYS A 141 -18.14 7.28 15.29
C LYS A 141 -19.31 8.09 15.88
N ASP A 142 -19.61 9.26 15.31
CA ASP A 142 -20.56 10.21 15.88
C ASP A 142 -21.98 10.08 15.29
N GLU A 143 -22.19 9.16 14.35
CA GLU A 143 -23.48 8.95 13.70
C GLU A 143 -23.92 7.48 13.73
N ASP A 144 -25.03 7.19 14.42
CA ASP A 144 -25.65 5.86 14.42
C ASP A 144 -26.79 5.83 13.40
N LEU A 145 -26.43 5.73 12.11
CA LEU A 145 -27.39 5.75 11.00
C LEU A 145 -27.91 4.35 10.63
N SER A 146 -27.11 3.31 10.84
CA SER A 146 -27.41 1.95 10.40
C SER A 146 -26.55 0.89 11.10
N VAL A 147 -26.90 -0.39 10.93
CA VAL A 147 -26.05 -1.51 11.39
C VAL A 147 -24.71 -1.63 10.66
N LEU A 148 -24.52 -0.88 9.58
CA LEU A 148 -23.25 -0.78 8.87
C LEU A 148 -22.38 0.36 9.41
N ASN A 149 -22.87 1.16 10.36
CA ASN A 149 -22.07 2.19 11.00
C ASN A 149 -21.22 1.58 12.12
N LEU A 150 -19.93 1.88 12.10
CA LEU A 150 -18.97 1.53 13.14
C LEU A 150 -18.86 2.70 14.13
N ASN A 151 -18.48 2.39 15.37
CA ASN A 151 -18.36 3.39 16.44
C ASN A 151 -16.97 4.05 16.54
N PHE A 152 -16.20 4.00 15.46
CA PHE A 152 -14.86 4.57 15.34
C PHE A 152 -14.72 5.30 13.99
N LYS A 153 -13.63 6.04 13.81
CA LYS A 153 -13.25 6.71 12.56
C LYS A 153 -11.85 6.26 12.19
N LEU A 154 -11.48 6.42 10.93
CA LEU A 154 -10.13 6.11 10.51
C LEU A 154 -9.23 7.35 10.56
N SER A 155 -7.95 7.16 10.81
CA SER A 155 -6.93 8.20 10.73
C SER A 155 -6.33 8.25 9.33
N GLY A 156 -6.34 9.44 8.71
CA GLY A 156 -5.64 9.70 7.45
C GLY A 156 -4.11 9.68 7.58
N SER A 157 -3.54 9.79 8.79
CA SER A 157 -2.08 9.77 9.00
C SER A 157 -1.49 8.37 9.19
N GLY A 158 -2.31 7.31 9.04
CA GLY A 158 -1.90 5.92 9.22
C GLY A 158 -2.28 5.34 10.59
N GLU A 159 -2.69 4.07 10.58
CA GLU A 159 -3.10 3.26 11.74
C GLU A 159 -3.30 1.77 11.34
N GLN A 160 -4.23 1.04 11.98
CA GLN A 160 -4.55 -0.35 11.63
C GLN A 160 -6.03 -0.56 11.37
N ILE A 161 -6.38 -1.65 10.71
CA ILE A 161 -7.76 -2.15 10.59
C ILE A 161 -7.74 -3.62 10.96
N GLY A 162 -8.57 -4.05 11.90
CA GLY A 162 -8.71 -5.45 12.29
C GLY A 162 -10.12 -5.98 12.07
N LEU A 163 -10.21 -7.25 11.67
CA LEU A 163 -11.46 -8.02 11.56
C LEU A 163 -11.31 -9.34 12.34
N TRP A 164 -12.24 -9.63 13.25
CA TRP A 164 -12.29 -10.86 14.02
C TRP A 164 -13.65 -11.54 13.95
N ASP A 165 -13.64 -12.86 14.08
CA ASP A 165 -14.85 -13.67 14.17
C ASP A 165 -15.53 -13.55 15.56
N PRO A 166 -16.74 -14.13 15.75
CA PRO A 166 -17.43 -14.08 17.03
C PRO A 166 -16.70 -14.75 18.21
N ASP A 167 -15.73 -15.62 17.92
CA ASP A 167 -14.85 -16.26 18.91
C ASP A 167 -13.58 -15.42 19.17
N GLN A 168 -13.51 -14.20 18.63
CA GLN A 168 -12.41 -13.24 18.72
C GLN A 168 -11.11 -13.72 18.07
N ILE A 169 -11.21 -14.64 17.10
CA ILE A 169 -10.09 -15.10 16.30
C ILE A 169 -9.92 -14.13 15.12
N ALA A 170 -8.67 -13.70 14.87
CA ALA A 170 -8.37 -12.79 13.77
C ALA A 170 -8.71 -13.45 12.42
N VAL A 171 -9.47 -12.72 11.61
CA VAL A 171 -9.89 -13.11 10.26
C VAL A 171 -9.00 -12.44 9.22
N ASP A 172 -8.82 -11.12 9.33
CA ASP A 172 -7.90 -10.33 8.52
C ASP A 172 -7.45 -9.07 9.28
N GLY A 173 -6.37 -8.44 8.83
CA GLY A 173 -5.90 -7.19 9.39
C GLY A 173 -4.90 -6.47 8.48
N LEU A 174 -4.81 -5.15 8.64
CA LEU A 174 -3.93 -4.26 7.91
C LEU A 174 -3.29 -3.25 8.87
N THR A 175 -2.02 -2.93 8.65
CA THR A 175 -1.41 -1.68 9.11
C THR A 175 -1.15 -0.83 7.87
N TYR A 176 -1.56 0.44 7.90
CA TYR A 176 -1.43 1.34 6.76
C TYR A 176 -0.82 2.68 7.20
N ASP A 177 -0.14 3.33 6.26
CA ASP A 177 0.58 4.59 6.47
C ASP A 177 -0.31 5.80 6.08
N GLU A 178 0.29 6.97 5.86
CA GLU A 178 -0.47 8.18 5.47
C GLU A 178 -1.32 7.96 4.20
N GLN A 179 -2.53 8.52 4.20
CA GLN A 179 -3.55 8.34 3.19
C GLN A 179 -3.85 9.66 2.50
N THR A 180 -4.06 9.61 1.19
CA THR A 180 -4.45 10.77 0.39
C THR A 180 -5.97 10.96 0.45
N THR A 181 -6.42 12.19 0.69
CA THR A 181 -7.85 12.55 0.67
C THR A 181 -8.49 12.17 -0.67
N ASP A 182 -9.68 11.58 -0.61
CA ASP A 182 -10.50 11.15 -1.75
C ASP A 182 -9.86 10.04 -2.61
N VAL A 183 -8.84 9.35 -2.09
CA VAL A 183 -8.20 8.17 -2.70
C VAL A 183 -8.38 6.99 -1.76
N SER A 184 -8.89 5.86 -2.27
CA SER A 184 -8.99 4.64 -1.47
C SER A 184 -7.68 3.86 -1.49
N TYR A 185 -7.48 2.99 -0.51
CA TYR A 185 -6.39 2.03 -0.46
C TYR A 185 -6.98 0.62 -0.48
N GLY A 186 -6.58 -0.22 -1.43
CA GLY A 186 -7.25 -1.49 -1.68
C GLY A 186 -6.34 -2.58 -2.23
N ARG A 187 -6.81 -3.83 -2.14
CA ARG A 187 -6.12 -5.01 -2.65
C ARG A 187 -6.39 -5.23 -4.13
N TYR A 188 -5.37 -5.48 -4.95
CA TYR A 188 -5.56 -5.95 -6.31
C TYR A 188 -4.61 -7.09 -6.68
N PRO A 189 -5.10 -8.29 -7.08
CA PRO A 189 -6.51 -8.70 -7.15
C PRO A 189 -7.23 -8.73 -5.78
N ASN A 190 -8.57 -8.65 -5.78
CA ASN A 190 -9.38 -8.63 -4.55
C ASN A 190 -9.02 -9.76 -3.56
N GLY A 191 -9.01 -9.41 -2.27
CA GLY A 191 -8.72 -10.30 -1.13
C GLY A 191 -7.27 -10.80 -0.99
N THR A 192 -6.58 -11.12 -2.09
CA THR A 192 -5.26 -11.78 -2.04
C THR A 192 -4.11 -10.95 -2.62
N GLY A 193 -4.42 -9.85 -3.29
CA GLY A 193 -3.44 -8.96 -3.90
C GLY A 193 -2.74 -8.03 -2.91
N ASP A 194 -1.72 -7.36 -3.44
CA ASP A 194 -1.01 -6.30 -2.76
C ASP A 194 -1.91 -5.08 -2.59
N TRP A 195 -1.63 -4.29 -1.55
CA TRP A 195 -2.32 -3.03 -1.30
C TRP A 195 -1.76 -1.93 -2.20
N ALA A 196 -2.62 -1.07 -2.72
CA ALA A 196 -2.25 0.06 -3.55
C ALA A 196 -3.28 1.18 -3.42
N PHE A 197 -2.84 2.43 -3.63
CA PHE A 197 -3.74 3.57 -3.76
C PHE A 197 -4.56 3.48 -5.06
N MET A 198 -5.85 3.79 -4.96
CA MET A 198 -6.84 3.65 -6.01
C MET A 198 -7.58 4.98 -6.19
N THR A 199 -7.19 5.73 -7.23
CA THR A 199 -7.90 6.95 -7.66
C THR A 199 -9.28 6.63 -8.24
N ASN A 200 -9.48 5.41 -8.74
CA ASN A 200 -10.77 4.89 -9.15
C ASN A 200 -11.31 3.91 -8.09
N TYR A 201 -11.80 4.46 -6.98
CA TYR A 201 -12.37 3.71 -5.85
C TYR A 201 -13.58 2.87 -6.28
N THR A 202 -13.79 1.71 -5.64
CA THR A 202 -14.75 0.68 -6.08
C THR A 202 -15.74 0.20 -5.01
N PRO A 203 -16.37 1.10 -4.23
CA PRO A 203 -17.27 0.72 -3.16
C PRO A 203 -18.44 -0.16 -3.65
N GLY A 204 -18.51 -1.37 -3.10
CA GLY A 204 -19.53 -2.38 -3.35
C GLY A 204 -19.25 -3.24 -4.58
N ALA A 205 -18.05 -3.16 -5.13
CA ALA A 205 -17.67 -3.80 -6.37
C ALA A 205 -16.23 -4.34 -6.31
N ALA A 206 -15.84 -5.10 -7.34
CA ALA A 206 -14.48 -5.59 -7.45
C ALA A 206 -13.49 -4.46 -7.74
N ASN A 207 -12.38 -4.42 -7.01
CA ASN A 207 -11.27 -3.52 -7.27
C ASN A 207 -10.77 -3.67 -8.70
N THR A 208 -10.52 -2.53 -9.34
CA THR A 208 -9.89 -2.44 -10.66
C THR A 208 -8.38 -2.34 -10.52
N ASN A 209 -7.64 -2.53 -11.61
CA ASN A 209 -6.18 -2.40 -11.57
C ASN A 209 -5.83 -0.99 -11.07
N PRO A 210 -5.11 -0.87 -9.95
CA PRO A 210 -4.85 0.43 -9.33
C PRO A 210 -4.13 1.34 -10.33
N THR A 211 -4.64 2.55 -10.45
CA THR A 211 -3.91 3.63 -11.11
C THR A 211 -3.37 4.50 -9.97
N PRO A 212 -2.04 4.47 -9.72
CA PRO A 212 -1.48 5.26 -8.63
C PRO A 212 -1.85 6.73 -8.81
N PRO A 213 -2.00 7.50 -7.71
CA PRO A 213 -2.23 8.93 -7.81
C PRO A 213 -1.11 9.57 -8.64
N PRO A 214 -1.41 10.66 -9.37
CA PRO A 214 -0.37 11.43 -10.03
C PRO A 214 0.71 11.80 -9.00
N PRO A 215 2.00 11.69 -9.37
CA PRO A 215 3.08 12.00 -8.46
C PRO A 215 3.07 13.49 -8.11
N GLU A 216 3.14 13.80 -6.81
CA GLU A 216 3.21 15.16 -6.30
C GLU A 216 4.68 15.58 -6.13
N LEU A 217 5.29 16.00 -7.24
CA LEU A 217 6.70 16.40 -7.28
C LEU A 217 6.84 17.92 -7.33
N TYR A 218 7.68 18.46 -6.47
CA TYR A 218 7.98 19.88 -6.38
C TYR A 218 9.46 20.13 -6.58
N ILE A 219 9.80 21.20 -7.29
CA ILE A 219 11.13 21.80 -7.20
C ILE A 219 11.19 22.46 -5.83
N ASN A 220 12.02 21.94 -4.93
CA ASN A 220 11.97 22.28 -3.51
C ASN A 220 13.06 23.27 -3.09
N GLU A 221 14.27 23.08 -3.58
CA GLU A 221 15.42 23.91 -3.26
C GLU A 221 16.40 23.88 -4.43
N PHE A 222 17.10 24.97 -4.73
CA PHE A 222 18.17 24.96 -5.72
C PHE A 222 19.25 25.99 -5.38
N MET A 223 20.44 25.82 -5.96
CA MET A 223 21.54 26.78 -5.86
C MET A 223 22.15 27.01 -7.24
N ALA A 224 21.91 28.19 -7.81
CA ALA A 224 22.41 28.57 -9.15
C ALA A 224 23.81 29.22 -9.15
N SER A 225 24.45 29.31 -7.98
CA SER A 225 25.81 29.84 -7.83
C SER A 225 26.47 29.18 -6.63
N ASN A 226 27.16 28.07 -6.86
CA ASN A 226 27.86 27.30 -5.84
C ASN A 226 29.38 27.41 -6.07
N ASP A 227 30.06 28.21 -5.24
CA ASP A 227 31.52 28.39 -5.33
C ASP A 227 32.24 27.57 -4.25
N ALA A 228 31.62 27.41 -3.08
CA ALA A 228 32.22 26.73 -1.93
C ALA A 228 31.20 26.06 -0.96
N ALA A 229 29.90 26.25 -1.15
CA ALA A 229 28.88 25.77 -0.20
C ALA A 229 28.76 24.23 -0.20
N PHE A 230 28.29 23.63 -1.29
CA PHE A 230 27.95 22.20 -1.32
C PHE A 230 28.79 21.46 -2.36
N PRO A 231 29.77 20.65 -1.94
CA PRO A 231 30.60 19.92 -2.90
C PRO A 231 29.79 18.81 -3.59
N GLY A 232 29.90 18.75 -4.90
CA GLY A 232 29.36 17.67 -5.72
C GLY A 232 30.16 16.36 -5.58
N PRO A 233 29.70 15.27 -6.19
CA PRO A 233 30.33 13.94 -6.07
C PRO A 233 31.77 13.89 -6.57
N ALA A 234 32.16 14.76 -7.51
CA ALA A 234 33.53 14.86 -8.02
C ALA A 234 34.42 15.78 -7.16
N GLY A 235 33.89 16.37 -6.09
CA GLY A 235 34.56 17.38 -5.27
C GLY A 235 34.60 18.78 -5.90
N ASP A 236 33.83 18.97 -6.97
CA ASP A 236 33.50 20.25 -7.58
C ASP A 236 32.34 20.95 -6.83
N TYR A 237 31.90 22.12 -7.30
CA TYR A 237 30.76 22.85 -6.74
C TYR A 237 29.73 23.11 -7.85
N PRO A 238 28.99 22.06 -8.27
CA PRO A 238 27.98 22.21 -9.30
C PRO A 238 26.79 23.00 -8.78
N ASP A 239 26.09 23.68 -9.68
CA ASP A 239 24.73 24.13 -9.37
C ASP A 239 23.86 22.88 -9.18
N TRP A 240 22.84 22.97 -8.36
CA TRP A 240 21.99 21.82 -8.07
C TRP A 240 20.53 22.23 -7.91
N ILE A 241 19.65 21.28 -8.19
CA ILE A 241 18.20 21.37 -8.08
C ILE A 241 17.73 20.16 -7.28
N GLU A 242 16.93 20.40 -6.26
CA GLU A 242 16.32 19.37 -5.44
C GLU A 242 14.85 19.21 -5.80
N ILE A 243 14.43 17.96 -5.97
CA ILE A 243 13.03 17.57 -6.13
C ILE A 243 12.54 16.93 -4.83
N TYR A 244 11.40 17.41 -4.33
CA TYR A 244 10.67 16.83 -3.21
C TYR A 244 9.48 16.03 -3.72
N ASN A 245 9.31 14.81 -3.21
CA ASN A 245 8.13 13.99 -3.45
C ASN A 245 7.17 14.11 -2.25
N ALA A 246 6.11 14.89 -2.41
CA ALA A 246 5.06 15.01 -1.39
C ALA A 246 4.06 13.84 -1.42
N GLY A 247 4.16 12.97 -2.43
CA GLY A 247 3.30 11.81 -2.57
C GLY A 247 3.62 10.69 -1.58
N SER A 248 2.69 9.75 -1.48
CA SER A 248 2.75 8.57 -0.61
C SER A 248 3.46 7.36 -1.23
N GLU A 249 3.91 7.48 -2.49
CA GLU A 249 4.57 6.41 -3.24
C GLU A 249 5.94 6.85 -3.75
N ASP A 250 6.86 5.90 -3.89
CA ASP A 250 8.17 6.13 -4.50
C ASP A 250 8.00 6.48 -5.98
N VAL A 251 8.71 7.52 -6.45
CA VAL A 251 8.62 7.99 -7.83
C VAL A 251 9.96 7.82 -8.55
N MET A 252 9.98 7.00 -9.61
CA MET A 252 11.13 6.84 -10.49
C MET A 252 11.13 7.93 -11.57
N LEU A 253 12.07 8.88 -11.48
CA LEU A 253 12.15 10.06 -12.34
C LEU A 253 12.79 9.81 -13.71
N GLY A 254 13.25 8.59 -13.99
CA GLY A 254 13.69 8.21 -15.34
C GLY A 254 12.58 8.43 -16.36
N GLY A 255 12.90 9.16 -17.43
CA GLY A 255 11.95 9.54 -18.47
C GLY A 255 11.23 10.87 -18.26
N TYR A 256 11.31 11.46 -17.05
CA TYR A 256 10.85 12.84 -16.79
C TYR A 256 11.79 13.84 -17.44
N TYR A 257 11.35 15.11 -17.52
CA TYR A 257 12.15 16.16 -18.13
C TYR A 257 12.43 17.30 -17.16
N MET A 258 13.63 17.88 -17.25
CA MET A 258 14.02 19.09 -16.53
C MET A 258 14.74 20.07 -17.45
N TYR A 259 14.56 21.37 -17.21
CA TYR A 259 15.27 22.41 -17.96
C TYR A 259 15.29 23.78 -17.28
N ASP A 260 16.12 24.68 -17.80
CA ASP A 260 16.33 26.07 -17.34
C ASP A 260 15.42 27.11 -18.05
N THR A 261 14.42 26.63 -18.81
CA THR A 261 13.33 27.44 -19.38
C THR A 261 12.02 26.70 -19.24
N LEU A 262 10.87 27.39 -19.20
CA LEU A 262 9.55 26.74 -19.18
C LEU A 262 9.09 26.27 -20.58
N ASP A 263 10.00 25.67 -21.35
CA ASP A 263 9.75 25.10 -22.69
C ASP A 263 10.23 23.65 -22.74
N VAL A 264 9.29 22.72 -22.62
CA VAL A 264 9.55 21.27 -22.62
C VAL A 264 10.26 20.79 -23.88
N THR A 265 10.15 21.51 -25.00
CA THR A 265 10.79 21.09 -26.27
C THR A 265 12.32 21.19 -26.25
N GLN A 266 12.87 21.91 -25.27
CA GLN A 266 14.31 22.05 -25.03
C GLN A 266 14.79 21.18 -23.87
N ALA A 267 13.86 20.53 -23.16
CA ALA A 267 14.15 19.92 -21.89
C ALA A 267 15.00 18.66 -22.00
N TYR A 268 15.83 18.47 -20.98
CA TYR A 268 16.65 17.28 -20.82
C TYR A 268 15.80 16.16 -20.24
N GLN A 269 15.79 15.00 -20.90
CA GLN A 269 15.15 13.82 -20.36
C GLN A 269 16.10 13.12 -19.38
N ILE A 270 15.65 12.92 -18.15
CA ILE A 270 16.38 12.18 -17.13
C ILE A 270 16.54 10.72 -17.60
N PRO A 271 17.76 10.17 -17.65
CA PRO A 271 17.97 8.79 -18.07
C PRO A 271 17.31 7.77 -17.12
N ASP A 272 16.73 6.72 -17.67
CA ASP A 272 16.14 5.59 -16.93
C ASP A 272 17.11 4.39 -16.78
N THR A 273 18.38 4.58 -17.14
CA THR A 273 19.40 3.51 -17.19
C THR A 273 19.78 2.96 -15.82
N TYR A 274 19.59 3.75 -14.75
CA TYR A 274 19.83 3.38 -13.37
C TYR A 274 18.64 3.80 -12.49
N PRO A 275 17.50 3.07 -12.57
CA PRO A 275 16.23 3.50 -11.99
C PRO A 275 16.35 3.77 -10.48
N ASP A 276 17.01 2.89 -9.73
CA ASP A 276 17.22 3.07 -8.28
C ASP A 276 17.97 4.36 -7.92
N SER A 277 18.78 4.90 -8.84
CA SER A 277 19.53 6.15 -8.62
C SER A 277 18.72 7.40 -8.92
N VAL A 278 17.57 7.27 -9.59
CA VAL A 278 16.65 8.38 -9.94
C VAL A 278 15.27 8.17 -9.30
N THR A 279 15.15 7.26 -8.34
CA THR A 279 13.94 7.07 -7.54
C THR A 279 13.99 7.95 -6.31
N VAL A 280 12.97 8.80 -6.15
CA VAL A 280 12.74 9.58 -4.93
C VAL A 280 11.70 8.86 -4.07
N PRO A 281 12.01 8.50 -2.81
CA PRO A 281 11.04 7.86 -1.93
C PRO A 281 9.82 8.74 -1.64
N ALA A 282 8.71 8.13 -1.20
CA ALA A 282 7.58 8.87 -0.62
C ALA A 282 8.06 9.81 0.51
N GLY A 283 7.67 11.08 0.48
CA GLY A 283 8.14 12.11 1.41
C GLY A 283 9.64 12.44 1.30
N GLY A 284 10.34 11.91 0.28
CA GLY A 284 11.79 12.00 0.11
C GLY A 284 12.25 13.15 -0.80
N TYR A 285 13.57 13.31 -0.88
CA TYR A 285 14.26 14.36 -1.64
C TYR A 285 15.32 13.74 -2.54
N ILE A 286 15.53 14.30 -3.73
CA ILE A 286 16.58 13.88 -4.65
C ILE A 286 17.23 15.09 -5.34
N LEU A 287 18.55 15.04 -5.51
CA LEU A 287 19.34 16.11 -6.11
C LEU A 287 19.74 15.79 -7.55
N PHE A 288 19.59 16.78 -8.41
CA PHE A 288 20.17 16.82 -9.74
C PHE A 288 21.22 17.94 -9.83
N TYR A 289 22.35 17.65 -10.45
CA TYR A 289 23.47 18.57 -10.64
C TYR A 289 23.39 19.24 -12.01
N ALA A 290 23.12 20.54 -12.03
CA ALA A 290 23.05 21.35 -13.23
C ALA A 290 24.45 21.88 -13.60
N ASN A 291 25.29 21.03 -14.17
CA ASN A 291 26.69 21.35 -14.46
C ASN A 291 27.13 21.16 -15.92
N LYS A 292 26.22 20.83 -16.85
CA LYS A 292 26.54 20.54 -18.27
C LYS A 292 27.53 19.38 -18.44
N ASP A 293 27.40 18.36 -17.59
CA ASP A 293 28.26 17.17 -17.59
C ASP A 293 27.45 15.89 -17.37
N GLU A 294 26.48 15.65 -18.27
CA GLU A 294 25.56 14.50 -18.22
C GLU A 294 26.25 13.13 -18.28
N ASP A 295 27.51 13.07 -18.72
CA ASP A 295 28.28 11.84 -18.81
C ASP A 295 28.79 11.36 -17.43
N LEU A 296 28.76 12.22 -16.40
CA LEU A 296 29.27 11.90 -15.07
C LEU A 296 28.36 10.93 -14.31
N SER A 297 27.04 11.14 -14.35
CA SER A 297 26.04 10.28 -13.71
C SER A 297 24.63 10.59 -14.22
N VAL A 298 23.66 9.70 -13.93
CA VAL A 298 22.24 9.95 -14.23
C VAL A 298 21.62 11.11 -13.46
N LEU A 299 22.31 11.63 -12.42
CA LEU A 299 21.90 12.81 -11.67
C LEU A 299 22.49 14.10 -12.26
N ASN A 300 23.34 14.03 -13.28
CA ASN A 300 23.89 15.21 -13.94
C ASN A 300 23.02 15.62 -15.13
N LEU A 301 22.77 16.92 -15.21
CA LEU A 301 21.94 17.53 -16.24
C LEU A 301 22.82 18.15 -17.33
N ASN A 302 22.28 18.21 -18.55
CA ASN A 302 22.98 18.77 -19.71
C ASN A 302 22.99 20.32 -19.76
N PHE A 303 22.47 20.96 -18.71
CA PHE A 303 22.36 22.41 -18.57
C PHE A 303 22.95 22.87 -17.24
N LYS A 304 23.09 24.19 -17.10
CA LYS A 304 23.65 24.85 -15.91
C LYS A 304 22.82 26.08 -15.64
N LEU A 305 22.59 26.36 -14.36
CA LEU A 305 21.77 27.48 -13.95
C LEU A 305 22.50 28.83 -14.10
N SER A 306 21.74 29.88 -14.35
CA SER A 306 22.21 31.27 -14.36
C SER A 306 22.04 31.89 -12.98
N SER A 307 23.09 32.51 -12.45
CA SER A 307 23.02 33.32 -11.23
C SER A 307 22.32 34.67 -11.44
N GLY A 308 22.06 35.07 -12.69
CA GLY A 308 21.37 36.34 -13.01
C GLY A 308 19.84 36.26 -12.98
N GLY A 309 19.28 35.06 -12.79
CA GLY A 309 17.85 34.79 -12.89
C GLY A 309 17.47 34.14 -14.22
N GLU A 310 16.55 33.18 -14.16
CA GLU A 310 15.97 32.43 -15.28
C GLU A 310 14.81 31.56 -14.76
N GLN A 311 14.55 30.41 -15.37
CA GLN A 311 13.47 29.50 -14.99
C GLN A 311 14.00 28.12 -14.67
N ILE A 312 13.20 27.31 -13.97
CA ILE A 312 13.41 25.87 -13.83
C ILE A 312 12.04 25.23 -14.06
N GLY A 313 11.98 24.17 -14.86
CA GLY A 313 10.76 23.38 -15.02
C GLY A 313 11.01 21.89 -14.84
N LEU A 314 9.96 21.20 -14.39
CA LEU A 314 9.87 19.76 -14.23
C LEU A 314 8.61 19.27 -14.96
N TRP A 315 8.76 18.31 -15.86
CA TRP A 315 7.64 17.71 -16.61
C TRP A 315 7.60 16.20 -16.44
N ASN A 316 6.39 15.65 -16.50
CA ASN A 316 6.18 14.21 -16.58
C ASN A 316 6.58 13.65 -17.96
N PRO A 317 6.63 12.32 -18.14
CA PRO A 317 6.96 11.69 -19.42
C PRO A 317 6.02 12.05 -20.58
N ASP A 318 4.78 12.44 -20.27
CA ASP A 318 3.78 12.94 -21.22
C ASP A 318 3.95 14.43 -21.58
N GLN A 319 5.01 15.07 -21.08
CA GLN A 319 5.39 16.48 -21.31
C GLN A 319 4.43 17.49 -20.67
N GLU A 320 3.68 17.09 -19.66
CA GLU A 320 2.86 17.98 -18.84
C GLU A 320 3.72 18.57 -17.72
N LEU A 321 3.59 19.89 -17.51
CA LEU A 321 4.34 20.60 -16.47
C LEU A 321 3.82 20.19 -15.09
N LEU A 322 4.69 19.65 -14.26
CA LEU A 322 4.38 19.30 -12.86
C LEU A 322 4.66 20.48 -11.94
N ASP A 323 5.86 21.05 -12.02
CA ASP A 323 6.24 22.23 -11.26
C ASP A 323 7.22 23.10 -12.05
N GLY A 324 7.25 24.39 -11.73
CA GLY A 324 8.16 25.33 -12.34
C GLY A 324 8.29 26.62 -11.56
N ILE A 325 9.47 27.23 -11.66
CA ILE A 325 9.79 28.51 -11.03
C ILE A 325 10.43 29.45 -12.05
N THR A 326 10.12 30.74 -11.94
CA THR A 326 10.95 31.83 -12.49
C THR A 326 11.61 32.52 -11.31
N TYR A 327 12.94 32.63 -11.34
CA TYR A 327 13.73 33.20 -10.25
C TYR A 327 14.61 34.35 -10.74
N GLU A 328 14.92 35.27 -9.83
CA GLU A 328 15.71 36.47 -10.10
C GLU A 328 17.19 36.27 -9.74
N SER A 329 17.99 37.32 -9.69
CA SER A 329 19.41 37.23 -9.32
C SER A 329 19.63 36.43 -8.03
N GLN A 330 20.58 35.51 -8.07
CA GLN A 330 20.95 34.63 -6.96
C GLN A 330 22.17 35.16 -6.22
N ILE A 331 22.32 34.75 -4.96
CA ILE A 331 23.47 35.06 -4.10
C ILE A 331 24.39 33.83 -4.10
N THR A 332 25.68 34.02 -4.35
CA THR A 332 26.66 32.93 -4.32
C THR A 332 26.66 32.23 -2.96
N ASP A 333 26.70 30.91 -2.97
CA ASP A 333 26.71 30.03 -1.80
C ASP A 333 25.44 30.17 -0.92
N THR A 334 24.32 30.59 -1.51
CA THR A 334 23.00 30.67 -0.87
C THR A 334 21.99 29.98 -1.78
N SER A 335 21.22 29.04 -1.25
CA SER A 335 20.16 28.38 -2.00
C SER A 335 18.88 29.21 -1.99
N TYR A 336 17.96 28.88 -2.90
CA TYR A 336 16.60 29.41 -2.94
C TYR A 336 15.64 28.23 -2.87
N GLY A 337 14.76 28.22 -1.87
CA GLY A 337 13.91 27.06 -1.59
C GLY A 337 12.55 27.40 -1.01
N ARG A 338 11.64 26.42 -1.03
CA ARG A 338 10.28 26.49 -0.51
C ARG A 338 10.26 26.28 1.01
N TYR A 339 9.51 27.08 1.75
CA TYR A 339 9.26 26.80 3.18
C TYR A 339 7.80 27.07 3.57
N THR A 340 7.03 26.08 4.04
CA THR A 340 7.38 24.65 4.18
C THR A 340 7.57 23.98 2.81
N ASP A 341 8.18 22.79 2.78
CA ASP A 341 8.45 22.05 1.54
C ASP A 341 7.19 21.88 0.69
N GLY A 342 7.35 21.97 -0.63
CA GLY A 342 6.24 21.91 -1.60
C GLY A 342 5.29 23.11 -1.63
N THR A 343 5.42 24.11 -0.75
CA THR A 343 4.56 25.32 -0.78
C THR A 343 5.06 26.41 -1.72
N ASP A 344 4.21 27.33 -2.16
CA ASP A 344 4.60 28.45 -3.03
C ASP A 344 5.41 29.58 -2.35
N ASN A 345 5.87 29.38 -1.12
CA ASN A 345 6.63 30.39 -0.38
C ASN A 345 8.14 30.15 -0.55
N TRP A 346 8.79 31.01 -1.34
CA TRP A 346 10.22 30.89 -1.65
C TRP A 346 11.10 31.87 -0.88
N TYR A 347 12.25 31.39 -0.39
CA TYR A 347 13.17 32.16 0.43
C TYR A 347 14.63 31.89 0.08
N TYR A 348 15.48 32.89 0.24
CA TYR A 348 16.93 32.69 0.24
C TYR A 348 17.34 31.99 1.55
N MET A 349 18.14 30.94 1.43
CA MET A 349 18.52 30.06 2.53
C MET A 349 20.05 30.02 2.64
N SER A 350 20.57 30.64 3.70
CA SER A 350 22.01 30.55 4.02
C SER A 350 22.38 29.19 4.62
N ASP A 351 21.42 28.56 5.28
CA ASP A 351 21.52 27.19 5.80
C ASP A 351 20.82 26.25 4.80
N TYR A 352 21.50 25.98 3.68
CA TYR A 352 21.02 25.09 2.61
C TYR A 352 20.82 23.64 3.10
N THR A 353 19.85 22.93 2.53
CA THR A 353 19.34 21.64 3.06
C THR A 353 19.33 20.49 2.04
N PRO A 354 20.40 20.27 1.26
CA PRO A 354 20.43 19.27 0.21
C PRO A 354 20.18 17.85 0.77
N GLY A 355 19.13 17.23 0.27
CA GLY A 355 18.66 15.88 0.58
C GLY A 355 17.75 15.83 1.80
N ALA A 356 17.22 16.97 2.26
CA ALA A 356 16.43 17.07 3.48
C ALA A 356 15.38 18.20 3.40
N SER A 357 14.42 18.15 4.32
CA SER A 357 13.42 19.21 4.50
C SER A 357 14.06 20.57 4.76
N ASN A 358 13.54 21.61 4.11
CA ASN A 358 14.02 22.98 4.25
C ASN A 358 13.76 23.50 5.67
N THR A 359 14.76 24.16 6.25
CA THR A 359 14.61 24.78 7.57
C THR A 359 13.98 26.17 7.45
N ASN A 360 13.40 26.67 8.55
CA ASN A 360 12.81 28.00 8.58
C ASN A 360 13.88 29.05 8.20
N PRO A 361 13.73 29.74 7.04
CA PRO A 361 14.73 30.67 6.51
C PRO A 361 14.78 31.99 7.28
N ASN A 362 13.76 32.26 8.09
CA ASN A 362 13.76 33.32 9.08
C ASN A 362 13.68 32.66 10.46
N PRO A 363 14.75 32.01 10.95
CA PRO A 363 14.84 31.66 12.34
C PRO A 363 15.00 33.01 13.04
N GLY A 364 13.88 33.66 13.36
CA GLY A 364 13.93 34.90 14.11
C GLY A 364 14.87 34.69 15.30
N PRO A 365 15.61 35.72 15.75
CA PRO A 365 16.10 35.65 17.11
C PRO A 365 14.83 35.42 17.93
N GLY A 366 14.71 34.28 18.64
CA GLY A 366 13.40 33.82 19.16
C GLY A 366 12.57 34.99 19.69
N ASP A 367 11.38 35.20 19.13
CA ASP A 367 10.51 36.35 19.35
C ASP A 367 11.24 37.68 19.66
N VAL A 368 11.82 38.34 18.64
CA VAL A 368 12.07 39.78 18.78
C VAL A 368 10.75 40.52 18.59
N GLU A 369 10.07 40.75 19.71
CA GLU A 369 9.05 41.77 19.82
C GLU A 369 9.73 43.14 19.61
N LEU A 370 9.57 43.70 18.41
CA LEU A 370 9.95 45.09 18.15
C LEU A 370 8.93 46.00 18.81
N TYR A 371 9.38 46.78 19.79
CA TYR A 371 8.56 47.79 20.42
C TYR A 371 8.83 49.16 19.79
N ILE A 372 7.76 49.86 19.42
CA ILE A 372 7.87 51.30 19.16
C ILE A 372 8.07 51.97 20.52
N ASN A 373 9.26 52.48 20.77
CA ASN A 373 9.58 53.16 22.01
C ASN A 373 9.01 54.59 22.02
N GLU A 374 9.26 55.31 20.93
CA GLU A 374 8.81 56.69 20.78
C GLU A 374 8.58 57.00 19.30
N PHE A 375 7.58 57.84 19.03
CA PHE A 375 7.42 58.45 17.72
C PHE A 375 7.10 59.94 17.89
N MET A 376 7.60 60.75 16.97
CA MET A 376 7.29 62.17 16.90
C MET A 376 6.80 62.52 15.50
N ALA A 377 5.55 62.96 15.43
CA ALA A 377 4.97 63.58 14.25
C ALA A 377 4.98 65.11 14.43
N SER A 378 5.39 65.85 13.40
CA SER A 378 5.68 67.30 13.40
C SER A 378 6.89 67.67 14.26
N ASN A 379 8.05 67.08 13.96
CA ASN A 379 9.32 67.50 14.57
C ASN A 379 9.71 68.89 14.02
N ASP A 380 9.13 69.99 14.51
CA ASP A 380 9.39 71.32 13.91
C ASP A 380 10.59 72.06 14.52
N ALA A 381 11.26 71.50 15.55
CA ALA A 381 12.45 72.09 16.18
C ALA A 381 13.18 71.21 17.22
N ALA A 382 12.74 69.99 17.50
CA ALA A 382 13.16 69.27 18.72
C ALA A 382 14.49 68.52 18.56
N LEU A 383 14.68 67.82 17.44
CA LEU A 383 15.89 67.04 17.15
C LEU A 383 16.30 67.21 15.68
N PRO A 384 17.49 67.75 15.38
CA PRO A 384 17.97 67.85 14.01
C PRO A 384 18.30 66.47 13.46
N GLY A 385 17.78 66.19 12.27
CA GLY A 385 18.10 65.03 11.46
C GLY A 385 19.51 65.11 10.87
N PRO A 386 19.96 64.04 10.19
CA PRO A 386 21.33 63.92 9.69
C PRO A 386 21.75 64.98 8.67
N GLN A 387 20.81 65.78 8.15
CA GLN A 387 21.03 66.78 7.12
C GLN A 387 20.62 68.19 7.58
N ASP A 388 20.60 68.46 8.88
CA ASP A 388 20.07 69.69 9.49
C ASP A 388 18.59 69.97 9.12
N ASP A 389 17.85 68.92 8.80
CA ASP A 389 16.40 68.89 8.65
C ASP A 389 15.73 68.48 9.96
N TYR A 390 14.41 68.55 10.04
CA TYR A 390 13.68 68.04 11.21
C TYR A 390 12.58 67.07 10.76
N PRO A 391 12.94 65.85 10.36
CA PRO A 391 11.97 64.87 9.92
C PRO A 391 11.20 64.30 11.11
N ASP A 392 9.96 63.90 10.85
CA ASP A 392 9.23 63.00 11.73
C ASP A 392 10.03 61.71 11.90
N TRP A 393 10.04 61.16 13.12
CA TRP A 393 10.89 60.01 13.43
C TRP A 393 10.17 59.00 14.33
N ILE A 394 10.65 57.76 14.24
CA ILE A 394 10.25 56.64 15.06
C ILE A 394 11.50 55.96 15.61
N GLU A 395 11.52 55.69 16.91
CA GLU A 395 12.56 54.92 17.58
C GLU A 395 12.02 53.54 17.92
N ILE A 396 12.79 52.52 17.54
CA ILE A 396 12.53 51.11 17.79
C ILE A 396 13.69 50.52 18.60
N TYR A 397 13.43 49.52 19.45
CA TYR A 397 14.47 48.68 20.05
C TYR A 397 14.07 47.21 20.08
#